data_AF-A0A0S8GLB5-F1
#
_entry.id   AF-A0A0S8GLB5-F1
#
_cell.length_a   1.000
_cell.length_b   1.000
_cell.length_c   1.000
_cell.angle_alpha   90.00
_cell.angle_beta   90.00
_cell.angle_gamma   90.00
#
_symmetry.space_group_name_H-M   'P 1'
#
loop_
_entity.id
_entity.type
_entity.pdbx_description
1 polymer ?
#
loop_
_entity_poly.entity_id
_entity_poly.type
_entity_poly.pdbx_seq_one_letter_code
_entity_poly.pdbx_strand_id
1 'polypeptide(L)'
;MMPPSRVALGSRELELRFTPRATAQLDAELEPLDIELELYFSCLIRKRVYVRREPRADVTARGRVNELVTVSFRPVMTKACAVHDVAGAPDLEPIPLVRPGAFTPKWLHLDFRHGDWVGEFGY
;
A
#
# COMPACT_ATOMS: atom_id res chain seq x y z
N MET A 1 19.09 -8.18 5.41
CA MET A 1 18.76 -9.18 4.37
C MET A 1 18.27 -8.43 3.15
N MET A 2 18.79 -8.69 1.94
CA MET A 2 18.24 -7.99 0.76
C MET A 2 16.78 -8.43 0.54
N PRO A 3 15.82 -7.50 0.50
CA PRO A 3 14.42 -7.84 0.24
C PRO A 3 14.28 -8.39 -1.18
N PRO A 4 13.31 -9.30 -1.41
CA PRO A 4 13.06 -9.83 -2.74
C PRO A 4 12.69 -8.68 -3.70
N SER A 5 13.04 -8.82 -4.97
CA SER A 5 12.67 -7.85 -6.00
C SER A 5 11.20 -7.95 -6.42
N ARG A 6 10.51 -9.03 -6.04
CA ARG A 6 9.10 -9.30 -6.35
C ARG A 6 8.40 -10.02 -5.20
N VAL A 7 7.11 -9.76 -5.05
CA VAL A 7 6.23 -10.47 -4.12
C VAL A 7 4.88 -10.78 -4.76
N ALA A 8 4.29 -11.93 -4.42
CA ALA A 8 2.91 -12.22 -4.80
C ALA A 8 1.94 -11.34 -4.00
N LEU A 9 1.05 -10.64 -4.70
CA LEU A 9 0.01 -9.78 -4.14
C LEU A 9 -1.34 -10.17 -4.75
N GLY A 10 -1.99 -11.15 -4.13
CA GLY A 10 -3.17 -11.80 -4.70
C GLY A 10 -2.79 -12.68 -5.89
N SER A 11 -3.42 -12.48 -7.05
CA SER A 11 -3.15 -13.25 -8.28
C SER A 11 -2.05 -12.65 -9.18
N ARG A 12 -1.34 -11.63 -8.71
CA ARG A 12 -0.30 -10.92 -9.48
C ARG A 12 0.99 -10.78 -8.69
N GLU A 13 2.06 -10.47 -9.40
CA GLU A 13 3.32 -10.06 -8.78
C GLU A 13 3.44 -8.54 -8.71
N LEU A 14 3.97 -8.07 -7.59
CA LEU A 14 4.38 -6.69 -7.38
C LEU A 14 5.90 -6.62 -7.39
N GLU A 15 6.47 -5.77 -8.24
CA GLU A 15 7.89 -5.42 -8.20
C GLU A 15 8.20 -4.48 -7.02
N LEU A 16 9.22 -4.81 -6.24
CA LEU A 16 9.67 -4.03 -5.09
C LEU A 16 10.94 -3.27 -5.45
N ARG A 17 10.89 -1.94 -5.34
CA ARG A 17 11.99 -1.03 -5.64
C ARG A 17 12.34 -0.23 -4.39
N PHE A 18 13.12 -0.83 -3.50
CA PHE A 18 13.55 -0.17 -2.27
C PHE A 18 14.90 0.51 -2.48
N THR A 19 15.02 1.74 -1.97
CA THR A 19 16.33 2.40 -1.92
C THR A 19 17.23 1.71 -0.89
N PRO A 20 18.56 1.89 -0.96
CA PRO A 20 19.46 1.38 0.07
C PRO A 20 19.10 1.84 1.49
N ARG A 21 18.59 3.08 1.64
CA ARG A 21 18.13 3.60 2.93
C ARG A 21 16.88 2.89 3.44
N ALA A 22 15.89 2.67 2.57
CA ALA A 22 14.71 1.90 2.92
C ALA A 22 15.09 0.46 3.29
N THR A 23 15.96 -0.19 2.53
CA THR A 23 16.45 -1.54 2.87
C THR A 23 17.13 -1.57 4.23
N ALA A 24 18.03 -0.61 4.51
CA ALA A 24 18.69 -0.54 5.81
C ALA A 24 17.70 -0.34 6.97
N GLN A 25 16.70 0.52 6.77
CA GLN A 25 15.67 0.75 7.80
C GLN A 25 14.76 -0.49 7.99
N LEU A 26 14.37 -1.18 6.92
CA LEU A 26 13.58 -2.41 7.00
C LEU A 26 14.36 -3.54 7.70
N ASP A 27 15.67 -3.62 7.48
CA ASP A 27 16.55 -4.60 8.12
C ASP A 27 16.77 -4.32 9.61
N ALA A 28 16.71 -3.05 10.02
CA ALA A 28 16.85 -2.63 11.41
C ALA A 28 15.53 -2.75 12.20
N GLU A 29 14.40 -2.97 11.52
CA GLU A 29 13.11 -3.05 12.17
C GLU A 29 12.96 -4.38 12.93
N LEU A 30 12.51 -4.30 14.19
CA LEU A 30 12.30 -5.45 15.06
C LEU A 30 10.82 -5.79 15.24
N GLU A 31 9.93 -4.92 14.77
CA GLU A 31 8.49 -5.08 14.85
C GLU A 31 7.87 -5.31 13.46
N PRO A 32 6.72 -5.98 13.39
CA PRO A 32 6.03 -6.16 12.11
C PRO A 32 5.62 -4.83 11.46
N LEU A 33 5.80 -4.73 10.14
CA LEU A 33 5.36 -3.62 9.31
C LEU A 33 4.49 -4.11 8.15
N ASP A 34 3.42 -3.36 7.86
CA ASP A 34 2.58 -3.49 6.67
C ASP A 34 2.73 -2.24 5.82
N ILE A 35 3.30 -2.38 4.63
CA ILE A 35 3.38 -1.33 3.62
C ILE A 35 2.07 -1.38 2.83
N GLU A 36 1.12 -0.54 3.22
CA GLU A 36 -0.21 -0.48 2.63
C GLU A 36 -0.23 0.42 1.38
N LEU A 37 -0.65 -0.16 0.26
CA LEU A 37 -0.90 0.52 -1.01
C LEU A 37 -2.39 0.88 -1.07
N GLU A 38 -2.72 2.11 -0.68
CA GLU A 38 -4.09 2.62 -0.77
C GLU A 38 -4.34 3.22 -2.14
N LEU A 39 -5.34 2.67 -2.83
CA LEU A 39 -5.88 3.23 -4.06
C LEU A 39 -7.29 3.74 -3.78
N TYR A 40 -7.41 5.05 -3.65
CA TYR A 40 -8.65 5.70 -3.31
C TYR A 40 -9.33 6.26 -4.56
N PHE A 41 -10.48 5.69 -4.90
CA PHE A 41 -11.36 6.13 -5.97
C PHE A 41 -12.35 7.17 -5.42
N SER A 42 -12.00 8.43 -5.60
CA SER A 42 -12.90 9.57 -5.42
C SER A 42 -13.20 10.20 -6.80
N CYS A 43 -13.59 11.48 -6.84
CA CYS A 43 -13.77 12.20 -8.11
C CYS A 43 -12.44 12.31 -8.87
N LEU A 44 -11.32 12.19 -8.16
CA LEU A 44 -9.99 11.93 -8.68
C LEU A 44 -9.41 10.67 -8.04
N ILE A 45 -8.61 9.92 -8.80
CA ILE A 45 -7.87 8.78 -8.26
C ILE A 45 -6.72 9.30 -7.41
N ARG A 46 -6.65 8.82 -6.16
CA ARG A 46 -5.55 9.12 -5.25
C ARG A 46 -4.80 7.83 -4.89
N LYS A 47 -3.48 7.90 -4.97
CA LYS A 47 -2.58 6.83 -4.54
C LYS A 47 -1.84 7.27 -3.29
N ARG A 48 -1.74 6.41 -2.30
CA ARG A 48 -0.94 6.65 -1.09
C ARG A 48 -0.26 5.36 -0.63
N VAL A 49 0.95 5.50 -0.14
CA VAL A 49 1.66 4.43 0.57
C VAL A 49 1.67 4.79 2.05
N TYR A 50 1.19 3.88 2.88
CA TYR A 50 1.33 4.00 4.34
C TYR A 50 2.26 2.88 4.83
N VAL A 51 3.06 3.17 5.84
CA VAL A 51 3.80 2.14 6.58
C VAL A 51 3.15 2.04 7.95
N ARG A 52 2.55 0.89 8.25
CA ARG A 52 1.74 0.66 9.45
C ARG A 52 2.40 -0.39 10.34
N ARG A 53 2.39 -0.18 11.65
CA ARG A 53 2.71 -1.22 12.65
C ARG A 53 1.54 -2.16 12.90
N GLU A 54 0.32 -1.66 12.71
CA GLU A 54 -0.92 -2.44 12.83
C GLU A 54 -1.51 -2.66 11.43
N PRO A 55 -1.43 -3.89 10.86
CA PRO A 55 -1.96 -4.19 9.54
C PRO A 55 -3.49 -4.05 9.52
N ARG A 56 -4.03 -3.46 8.45
CA ARG A 56 -5.49 -3.41 8.26
C ARG A 56 -6.06 -4.79 7.94
N ALA A 57 -7.24 -5.08 8.48
CA ALA A 57 -7.99 -6.30 8.17
C ALA A 57 -8.74 -6.20 6.83
N ASP A 58 -9.18 -5.00 6.44
CA ASP A 58 -9.98 -4.72 5.25
C ASP A 58 -9.14 -4.51 3.97
N VAL A 59 -8.12 -5.36 3.77
CA VAL A 59 -7.26 -5.33 2.58
C VAL A 59 -7.71 -6.37 1.56
N THR A 60 -7.59 -6.06 0.27
CA THR A 60 -7.96 -6.99 -0.82
C THR A 60 -6.90 -8.07 -1.04
N ALA A 61 -5.63 -7.73 -0.82
CA ALA A 61 -4.52 -8.67 -0.95
C ALA A 61 -3.39 -8.29 0.01
N ARG A 62 -2.63 -9.28 0.45
CA ARG A 62 -1.41 -9.09 1.24
C ARG A 62 -0.34 -10.09 0.78
N GLY A 63 0.88 -9.59 0.60
CA GLY A 63 2.07 -10.37 0.25
C GLY A 63 3.14 -10.24 1.33
N ARG A 64 3.89 -11.32 1.59
CA ARG A 64 5.00 -11.34 2.55
C ARG A 64 6.30 -10.99 1.83
N VAL A 65 6.97 -9.92 2.27
CA VAL A 65 8.30 -9.51 1.75
C VAL A 65 9.39 -10.27 2.50
N ASN A 66 9.26 -10.34 3.82
CA ASN A 66 10.12 -11.13 4.71
C ASN A 66 9.33 -11.47 6.00
N GLU A 67 10.01 -11.93 7.05
CA GLU A 67 9.37 -12.37 8.28
C GLU A 67 8.58 -11.28 9.04
N LEU A 68 9.00 -10.02 8.93
CA LEU A 68 8.42 -8.87 9.63
C LEU A 68 7.69 -7.91 8.69
N VAL A 69 7.99 -7.94 7.40
CA VAL A 69 7.51 -6.95 6.43
C VAL A 69 6.51 -7.59 5.48
N THR A 70 5.35 -6.96 5.38
CA THR A 70 4.28 -7.30 4.44
C THR A 70 3.94 -6.10 3.57
N VAL A 71 3.36 -6.36 2.40
CA VAL A 71 2.78 -5.34 1.53
C VAL A 71 1.32 -5.68 1.33
N SER A 72 0.43 -4.72 1.57
CA SER A 72 -1.01 -4.90 1.41
C SER A 72 -1.58 -3.97 0.35
N PHE A 73 -2.66 -4.38 -0.29
CA PHE A 73 -3.38 -3.56 -1.26
C PHE A 73 -4.81 -3.30 -0.78
N ARG A 74 -5.14 -2.01 -0.68
CA ARG A 74 -6.42 -1.53 -0.16
C ARG A 74 -7.06 -0.53 -1.14
N PRO A 75 -7.83 -1.02 -2.11
CA PRO A 75 -8.68 -0.19 -2.94
C PRO A 75 -9.94 0.22 -2.18
N VAL A 76 -10.19 1.53 -2.07
CA VAL A 76 -11.37 2.08 -1.39
C VAL A 76 -12.07 3.11 -2.26
N MET A 77 -13.38 3.28 -2.05
CA MET A 77 -14.14 4.38 -2.63
C MET A 77 -14.95 5.10 -1.56
N THR A 78 -15.40 6.32 -1.87
CA THR A 78 -16.46 6.99 -1.12
C THR A 78 -17.82 6.77 -1.74
N LYS A 79 -18.85 6.63 -0.89
CA LYS A 79 -20.25 6.47 -1.29
C LYS A 79 -20.79 7.62 -2.16
N ALA A 80 -20.28 8.84 -2.00
CA ALA A 80 -20.76 10.01 -2.73
C ALA A 80 -19.61 10.95 -3.09
N CYS A 81 -19.53 11.30 -4.38
CA CYS A 81 -18.76 12.44 -4.86
C CYS A 81 -19.61 13.70 -4.71
N ALA A 82 -19.67 14.27 -3.51
CA ALA A 82 -20.15 15.64 -3.34
C ALA A 82 -18.94 16.55 -3.15
N VAL A 83 -18.66 17.40 -4.14
CA VAL A 83 -17.60 18.43 -4.10
C VAL A 83 -18.06 19.62 -3.24
N HIS A 84 -18.75 19.34 -2.15
CA HIS A 84 -19.22 20.34 -1.20
C HIS A 84 -18.74 19.96 0.19
N ASP A 85 -17.85 20.83 0.69
CA ASP A 85 -17.35 20.95 2.07
C ASP A 85 -17.86 19.90 3.05
N VAL A 86 -17.08 18.82 3.22
CA VAL A 86 -17.24 17.92 4.36
C VAL A 86 -16.01 18.03 5.24
N ALA A 87 -16.16 18.76 6.35
CA ALA A 87 -15.24 18.67 7.47
C ALA A 87 -15.43 17.31 8.15
N GLY A 88 -14.55 16.35 7.86
CA GLY A 88 -14.58 15.00 8.41
C GLY A 88 -13.97 13.97 7.47
N ALA A 89 -13.45 12.85 8.01
CA ALA A 89 -13.03 11.72 7.18
C ALA A 89 -14.29 11.09 6.56
N PRO A 90 -14.36 10.92 5.23
CA PRO A 90 -15.55 10.40 4.58
C PRO A 90 -15.70 8.90 4.87
N ASP A 91 -16.95 8.42 4.91
CA ASP A 91 -17.25 6.99 5.05
C ASP A 91 -16.67 6.21 3.86
N LEU A 92 -15.58 5.47 4.11
CA LEU A 92 -14.91 4.64 3.13
C LEU A 92 -15.49 3.22 3.15
N GLU A 93 -15.81 2.69 1.98
CA GLU A 93 -16.17 1.28 1.83
C GLU A 93 -15.21 0.54 0.89
N PRO A 94 -14.93 -0.75 1.14
CA PRO A 94 -14.23 -1.61 0.19
C PRO A 94 -14.98 -1.64 -1.13
N ILE A 95 -14.26 -1.52 -2.24
CA ILE A 95 -14.88 -1.60 -3.57
C ILE A 95 -15.28 -3.05 -3.84
N PRO A 96 -16.52 -3.32 -4.30
CA PRO A 96 -16.87 -4.61 -4.90
C PRO A 96 -16.16 -4.73 -6.26
N LEU A 97 -14.88 -5.07 -6.21
CA LEU A 97 -14.03 -5.23 -7.38
C LEU A 97 -14.42 -6.52 -8.10
N VAL A 98 -15.17 -6.39 -9.20
CA VAL A 98 -15.49 -7.52 -10.11
C VAL A 98 -14.22 -8.18 -10.67
N ARG A 99 -13.09 -7.45 -10.72
CA ARG A 99 -11.76 -7.96 -11.12
C ARG A 99 -10.64 -7.35 -10.27
N PRO A 100 -10.32 -7.92 -9.09
CA PRO A 100 -9.29 -7.38 -8.19
C PRO A 100 -7.92 -7.20 -8.87
N GLY A 101 -7.53 -8.16 -9.72
CA GLY A 101 -6.26 -8.15 -10.45
C GLY A 101 -6.11 -7.07 -11.53
N ALA A 102 -7.19 -6.39 -11.94
CA ALA A 102 -7.09 -5.28 -12.89
C ALA A 102 -6.50 -4.01 -12.24
N PHE A 103 -6.62 -3.90 -10.91
CA PHE A 103 -6.24 -2.72 -10.15
C PHE A 103 -5.10 -2.99 -9.15
N THR A 104 -4.58 -4.22 -9.11
CA THR A 104 -3.36 -4.53 -8.38
C THR A 104 -2.18 -3.77 -9.02
N PRO A 105 -1.40 -3.01 -8.24
CA PRO A 105 -0.21 -2.31 -8.73
C PRO A 105 0.84 -3.27 -9.31
N LYS A 106 1.62 -2.80 -10.28
CA LYS A 106 2.75 -3.55 -10.86
C LYS A 106 4.07 -3.32 -10.12
N TRP A 107 4.25 -2.15 -9.51
CA TRP A 107 5.48 -1.82 -8.80
C TRP A 107 5.21 -0.92 -7.59
N LEU A 108 6.05 -1.05 -6.57
CA LEU A 108 6.16 -0.20 -5.38
C LEU A 108 7.58 0.35 -5.30
N HIS A 109 7.70 1.67 -5.16
CA HIS A 109 8.93 2.33 -4.78
C HIS A 109 8.84 2.82 -3.33
N LEU A 110 9.85 2.51 -2.52
CA LEU A 110 9.91 2.92 -1.11
C LEU A 110 11.29 3.47 -0.79
N ASP A 111 11.31 4.62 -0.12
CA ASP A 111 12.49 5.27 0.42
C ASP A 111 12.29 5.59 1.90
N PHE A 112 13.40 5.77 2.62
CA PHE A 112 13.42 6.28 3.98
C PHE A 112 14.30 7.52 4.01
N ARG A 113 13.72 8.68 4.32
CA ARG A 113 14.42 9.97 4.33
C ARG A 113 13.87 10.88 5.41
N HIS A 114 14.76 11.62 6.07
CA HIS A 114 14.41 12.55 7.15
C HIS A 114 13.61 11.92 8.32
N GLY A 115 13.82 10.62 8.58
CA GLY A 115 13.11 9.89 9.64
C GLY A 115 11.73 9.36 9.24
N ASP A 116 11.31 9.59 7.99
CA ASP A 116 9.99 9.20 7.50
C ASP A 116 10.06 8.28 6.28
N TRP A 117 9.05 7.43 6.18
CA TRP A 117 8.79 6.59 5.01
C TRP A 117 8.16 7.41 3.89
N VAL A 118 8.71 7.29 2.69
CA VAL A 118 8.16 7.92 1.49
C VAL A 118 8.01 6.84 0.44
N GLY A 119 6.79 6.66 -0.05
CA GLY A 119 6.50 5.62 -1.03
C GLY A 119 5.52 6.05 -2.09
N GLU A 120 5.64 5.43 -3.25
CA GLU A 120 4.70 5.54 -4.34
C GLU A 120 4.57 4.20 -5.06
N PHE A 121 3.46 4.00 -5.76
CA PHE A 121 3.21 2.78 -6.54
C PHE A 121 2.54 3.13 -7.88
N GLY A 122 2.59 2.17 -8.81
CA GLY A 122 2.05 2.36 -10.15
C GLY A 122 1.62 1.08 -10.85
N TYR A 123 1.22 1.27 -12.11
CA TYR A 123 0.62 0.26 -13.00
C TYR A 123 1.45 0.06 -14.25
#